data_AF-A0A924NLU7-F1
#
_entry.id   AF-A0A924NLU7-F1
#
_cell.length_a   1.000
_cell.length_b   1.000
_cell.length_c   1.000
_cell.angle_alpha   90.00
_cell.angle_beta   90.00
_cell.angle_gamma   90.00
#
_symmetry.space_group_name_H-M   'P 1'
#
loop_
_entity.id
_entity.type
_entity.pdbx_description
1 polymer ?
#
loop_
_entity_poly.entity_id
_entity_poly.type
_entity_poly.pdbx_seq_one_letter_code
_entity_poly.pdbx_strand_id
1 'polypeptide(L)' 'DGTDLVFVEVKTRSGVGFGEPTEAVGHGKARRIRILALRWLAEHRPDGAHDLRFDVVSIVRRPGTAPVLTHLRGAF' A
#
# COMPACT_ATOMS: atom_id res chain seq x y z
N ASP A 1 2.14 -15.94 4.01
CA ASP A 1 1.98 -16.00 2.55
C ASP A 1 0.73 -16.80 2.23
N GLY A 2 -0.26 -16.10 1.70
CA GLY A 2 -1.59 -16.62 1.38
C GLY A 2 -1.90 -16.28 -0.08
N THR A 3 -2.96 -16.88 -0.60
CA THR A 3 -3.45 -16.78 -1.99
C THR A 3 -4.03 -15.39 -2.34
N ASP A 4 -3.58 -14.35 -1.65
CA ASP A 4 -4.09 -12.99 -1.80
C ASP A 4 -3.38 -12.32 -2.98
N LEU A 5 -4.14 -11.68 -3.86
CA LEU A 5 -3.58 -10.67 -4.74
C LEU A 5 -3.52 -9.34 -3.99
N VAL A 6 -2.29 -8.85 -3.78
CA VAL A 6 -2.05 -7.67 -2.95
C VAL A 6 -1.68 -6.46 -3.81
N PHE A 7 -2.45 -5.39 -3.68
CA PHE A 7 -2.12 -4.07 -4.23
C PHE A 7 -1.49 -3.22 -3.13
N VAL A 8 -0.23 -2.82 -3.31
CA VAL A 8 0.54 -2.11 -2.28
C VAL A 8 0.76 -0.66 -2.68
N GLU A 9 0.35 0.27 -1.82
CA GLU A 9 0.72 1.68 -1.92
C GLU A 9 1.97 1.94 -1.07
N VAL A 10 3.07 2.35 -1.71
CA VAL A 10 4.34 2.65 -1.04
C VAL A 10 4.51 4.16 -0.88
N LYS A 11 4.86 4.61 0.33
CA LYS A 11 5.16 6.01 0.63
C LYS A 11 6.52 6.15 1.27
N THR A 12 7.36 7.02 0.74
CA THR A 12 8.69 7.32 1.31
C THR A 12 8.72 8.75 1.81
N ARG A 13 9.27 8.97 3.02
CA ARG A 13 9.48 10.30 3.61
C ARG A 13 10.88 10.45 4.18
N SER A 14 11.40 11.69 4.16
CA SER A 14 12.71 12.04 4.74
C SER A 14 12.68 12.34 6.25
N GLY A 15 11.49 12.39 6.87
CA GLY A 15 11.28 12.65 8.30
C GLY A 15 9.82 12.42 8.73
N VAL A 16 9.55 12.57 10.04
CA VAL A 16 8.22 12.35 10.68
C VAL A 16 7.48 13.66 11.00
N GLY A 17 7.92 14.79 10.42
CA GLY A 17 7.40 16.13 10.74
C GLY A 17 5.94 16.41 10.37
N PHE A 18 5.27 15.47 9.71
CA PHE A 18 3.85 15.54 9.36
C PHE A 18 3.20 14.19 9.64
N GLY A 19 2.68 14.02 10.87
CA GLY A 19 1.80 12.92 11.28
C GLY A 19 2.46 11.54 11.41
N GLU A 20 1.76 10.66 12.13
CA GLU A 20 2.10 9.24 12.21
C GLU A 20 2.25 8.63 10.80
N PRO A 21 3.21 7.72 10.55
CA PRO A 21 3.46 7.10 9.24
C PRO A 21 2.25 6.36 8.65
N THR A 22 1.23 6.11 9.48
CA THR A 22 -0.07 5.55 9.14
C THR A 22 -1.05 6.55 8.56
N GLU A 23 -0.63 7.81 8.29
CA GLU A 23 -1.46 8.86 7.66
C GLU A 23 -2.36 8.24 6.60
N ALA A 24 -3.64 8.10 6.97
CA ALA A 24 -4.55 7.17 6.34
C ALA A 24 -4.57 7.44 4.84
N VAL A 25 -4.60 6.37 4.02
CA VAL A 25 -4.86 6.55 2.60
C VAL A 25 -6.22 7.23 2.48
N GLY A 26 -6.21 8.54 2.21
CA GLY A 26 -7.44 9.32 2.18
C GLY A 26 -8.44 8.69 1.21
N HIS A 27 -9.74 8.82 1.51
CA HIS A 27 -10.81 8.14 0.77
C HIS A 27 -10.70 8.28 -0.76
N GLY A 28 -10.31 9.46 -1.25
CA GLY A 28 -10.10 9.68 -2.69
C GLY A 28 -8.97 8.84 -3.28
N LYS A 29 -7.86 8.67 -2.56
CA LYS A 29 -6.74 7.83 -2.99
C LYS A 29 -7.08 6.35 -2.89
N ALA A 30 -7.75 5.93 -1.81
CA ALA A 30 -8.24 4.56 -1.66
C ALA A 30 -9.17 4.18 -2.83
N ARG A 31 -10.14 5.05 -3.16
CA ARG A 31 -11.03 4.85 -4.30
C ARG A 31 -10.28 4.73 -5.62
N ARG A 32 -9.28 5.59 -5.85
CA ARG A 32 -8.46 5.54 -7.07
C ARG A 32 -7.69 4.22 -7.19
N ILE A 33 -7.09 3.75 -6.10
CA ILE A 33 -6.33 2.49 -6.08
C ILE A 33 -7.26 1.30 -6.33
N ARG A 34 -8.45 1.28 -5.72
CA ARG A 34 -9.45 0.22 -5.98
C ARG A 34 -9.88 0.20 -7.46
N ILE A 35 -10.10 1.36 -8.08
CA ILE A 35 -10.43 1.43 -9.50
C ILE A 35 -9.27 0.90 -10.36
N LEU A 36 -8.03 1.25 -10.03
CA LEU A 36 -6.86 0.76 -10.75
C LEU A 36 -6.73 -0.76 -10.62
N ALA A 37 -6.95 -1.31 -9.43
CA ALA A 37 -6.95 -2.75 -9.19
C ALA A 37 -8.00 -3.47 -10.04
N LEU A 38 -9.23 -2.95 -10.12
CA LEU A 38 -10.28 -3.53 -10.96
C LEU A 38 -9.92 -3.51 -12.45
N ARG A 39 -9.29 -2.44 -12.94
CA ARG A 39 -8.81 -2.37 -14.34
C ARG A 39 -7.72 -3.40 -14.61
N TRP A 40 -6.74 -3.48 -13.70
CA TRP A 40 -5.67 -4.47 -13.82
C TRP A 40 -6.23 -5.90 -13.84
N LEU A 41 -7.19 -6.21 -12.95
CA LEU A 41 -7.86 -7.52 -12.91
C LEU A 41 -8.61 -7.85 -14.21
N ALA A 42 -9.28 -6.86 -14.81
CA ALA A 42 -10.01 -7.05 -16.07
C ALA A 42 -9.07 -7.41 -17.23
N GLU A 43 -7.85 -6.85 -17.22
CA GLU A 43 -6.82 -7.09 -18.23
C GLU A 43 -6.06 -8.40 -18.02
N HIS A 44 -5.78 -8.77 -16.76
CA HIS A 44 -4.82 -9.85 -16.46
C HIS A 44 -5.47 -11.17 -16.03
N ARG A 45 -6.72 -11.15 -15.53
CA ARG A 45 -7.48 -12.33 -15.06
C ARG A 45 -6.59 -13.38 -14.36
N PRO A 46 -5.92 -13.01 -13.26
CA PRO A 46 -4.99 -13.91 -12.59
C PRO A 46 -5.72 -15.16 -12.08
N ASP A 47 -5.19 -16.33 -12.40
CA ASP A 47 -5.70 -17.59 -11.86
C ASP A 47 -5.31 -17.76 -10.39
N GLY A 48 -6.24 -18.25 -9.56
CA GLY A 48 -5.95 -18.68 -8.19
C GLY A 48 -5.85 -17.58 -7.12
N ALA A 49 -6.11 -16.31 -7.46
CA ALA A 49 -6.29 -15.28 -6.44
C ALA A 49 -7.67 -15.42 -5.80
N HIS A 50 -7.71 -15.78 -4.51
CA HIS A 50 -8.98 -15.97 -3.77
C HIS A 50 -9.46 -14.69 -3.09
N ASP A 51 -8.53 -13.86 -2.63
CA ASP A 51 -8.83 -12.61 -1.92
C ASP A 51 -8.02 -11.44 -2.47
N LEU A 52 -8.61 -10.24 -2.45
CA LEU A 52 -7.94 -8.98 -2.78
C LEU A 52 -7.57 -8.26 -1.49
N ARG A 53 -6.31 -7.82 -1.38
CA ARG A 53 -5.85 -7.05 -0.22
C ARG A 53 -5.17 -5.76 -0.67
N PHE A 54 -5.46 -4.66 0.03
CA PHE A 54 -4.79 -3.40 -0.20
C PHE A 54 -3.92 -3.06 0.99
N ASP A 55 -2.61 -3.00 0.75
CA ASP A 55 -1.62 -2.77 1.80
C ASP A 55 -0.99 -1.39 1.63
N VAL A 56 -0.43 -0.87 2.71
CA VAL A 56 0.40 0.33 2.69
C VAL A 56 1.76 0.01 3.27
N VAL A 57 2.81 0.42 2.56
CA VAL A 57 4.18 0.40 3.09
C VAL A 57 4.67 1.82 3.24
N SER A 58 5.04 2.20 4.46
CA SER A 58 5.68 3.47 4.75
C SER A 58 7.17 3.26 4.96
N ILE A 59 7.99 4.12 4.34
CA ILE A 59 9.44 4.09 4.42
C ILE A 59 9.89 5.45 4.94
N VAL A 60 10.48 5.48 6.13
CA VAL A 60 11.11 6.68 6.69
C VAL A 60 12.62 6.58 6.50
N ARG A 61 13.18 7.43 5.65
CA ARG A 61 14.62 7.47 5.33
C ARG A 61 15.23 8.77 5.83
N ARG A 62 15.88 8.73 6.99
CA ARG A 62 16.68 9.87 7.51
C ARG A 62 18.15 9.71 7.09
N PRO A 63 18.84 10.80 6.70
CA PRO A 63 20.27 10.75 6.40
C PRO A 63 21.08 10.12 7.55
N GLY A 64 22.05 9.27 7.22
CA GLY A 64 22.94 8.64 8.21
C GLY A 64 22.31 7.52 9.06
N THR A 65 21.06 7.12 8.78
CA THR A 65 20.37 6.03 9.51
C THR A 65 19.84 4.98 8.54
N ALA A 66 19.63 3.76 9.05
CA ALA A 66 18.90 2.74 8.30
C ALA A 66 17.44 3.20 8.08
N PRO A 67 16.86 2.95 6.89
CA PRO A 67 15.45 3.26 6.66
C PRO A 67 14.57 2.41 7.57
N VAL A 68 13.50 3.01 8.09
CA VAL A 68 12.48 2.32 8.90
C VAL A 68 11.29 2.02 8.00
N LEU A 69 10.89 0.75 7.96
CA LEU A 69 9.75 0.28 7.17
C LEU A 69 8.59 -0.09 8.09
N THR A 70 7.39 0.35 7.74
CA THR A 70 6.14 -0.05 8.36
C THR A 70 5.22 -0.61 7.30
N HIS A 71 4.78 -1.86 7.44
CA HIS A 71 3.82 -2.50 6.54
C HIS A 71 2.47 -2.66 7.25
N LEU A 72 1.49 -1.89 6.79
CA LEU A 72 0.09 -2.02 7.21
C LEU A 72 -0.64 -2.91 6.21
N ARG A 73 -1.02 -4.11 6.65
CA ARG A 73 -1.81 -5.06 5.85
C ARG A 73 -3.29 -4.72 5.93
N GLY A 74 -4.02 -4.83 4.81
CA GLY A 74 -5.47 -4.57 4.77
C GLY A 74 -5.81 -3.13 5.18
N ALA A 75 -5.01 -2.18 4.73
CA ALA A 75 -5.10 -0.78 5.11
C ALA A 75 -6.41 -0.11 4.65
N PHE A 76 -7.03 -0.61 3.57
CA PHE A 76 -8.31 -0.15 3.04
C PHE A 76 -8.91 -1.17 2.05
#